data_AF-A0A7S3YTS6-F1
#
_entry.id   AF-A0A7S3YTS6-F1
#
_cell.length_a   1.000
_cell.length_b   1.000
_cell.length_c   1.000
_cell.angle_alpha   90.00
_cell.angle_beta   90.00
_cell.angle_gamma   90.00
#
_symmetry.space_group_name_H-M   'P 1'
#
loop_
_entity.id
_entity.type
_entity.pdbx_description
1 polymer ?
#
loop_
_entity_poly.entity_id
_entity_poly.type
_entity_poly.pdbx_seq_one_letter_code
_entity_poly.pdbx_strand_id
1 'polypeptide(L)'
;MSCTVAVFKFDPSAIEKIEAGESFPSLTQIQSISTVPEGFPSMYNTCGRICVDPTGRFVLVSNRGHDSITVFRILNENDGRLTRVGWCHTRGRTPRHFAFDDSGRYLIAANQDSNSISVFDFNPSNGLLRHTGNDYVVPSPNFICVKTPAVEFEK
;
A
#
# COMPACT_ATOMS: atom_id res chain seq x y z
N MET A 1 -4.55 12.11 -14.79
CA MET A 1 -3.69 11.75 -13.65
C MET A 1 -3.21 10.33 -13.88
N SER A 2 -1.89 10.08 -13.86
CA SER A 2 -1.35 8.71 -13.92
C SER A 2 -1.19 8.19 -12.50
N CYS A 3 -1.68 6.98 -12.23
CA CYS A 3 -1.51 6.32 -10.95
C CYS A 3 -0.38 5.30 -11.09
N THR A 4 0.79 5.65 -10.58
CA THR A 4 1.99 4.82 -10.66
C THR A 4 2.65 4.68 -9.30
N VAL A 5 3.38 3.59 -9.12
CA VAL A 5 4.43 3.50 -8.09
C VAL A 5 5.75 3.82 -8.76
N ALA A 6 6.45 4.80 -8.22
CA ALA A 6 7.80 5.14 -8.63
C ALA A 6 8.81 4.63 -7.60
N VAL A 7 9.90 4.03 -8.09
CA VAL A 7 11.04 3.62 -7.27
C VAL A 7 12.18 4.58 -7.55
N PHE A 8 12.76 5.11 -6.47
CA PHE A 8 13.91 6.01 -6.53
C PHE A 8 15.11 5.35 -5.84
N LYS A 9 16.28 5.54 -6.45
CA LYS A 9 17.56 5.29 -5.80
C LYS A 9 18.01 6.58 -5.12
N PHE A 10 18.34 6.50 -3.85
CA PHE A 10 18.96 7.61 -3.10
C PHE A 10 20.47 7.63 -3.35
N ASP A 11 21.04 8.82 -3.55
CA ASP A 11 22.49 9.04 -3.63
C ASP A 11 23.03 9.40 -2.24
N PRO A 12 23.78 8.50 -1.57
CA PRO A 12 24.34 8.78 -0.24
C PRO A 12 25.29 9.98 -0.21
N SER A 13 25.96 10.30 -1.33
CA SER A 13 26.85 11.45 -1.40
C SER A 13 26.12 12.79 -1.32
N ALA A 14 24.79 12.77 -1.49
CA ALA A 14 23.95 13.95 -1.31
C ALA A 14 23.85 14.37 0.16
N ILE A 15 24.05 13.45 1.13
CA ILE A 15 23.86 13.74 2.56
C ILE A 15 24.76 14.89 3.01
N GLU A 16 26.07 14.78 2.77
CA GLU A 16 27.05 15.79 3.20
C GLU A 16 26.74 17.17 2.59
N LYS A 17 26.30 17.21 1.33
CA LYS A 17 25.93 18.45 0.63
C LYS A 17 24.66 19.07 1.19
N ILE A 18 23.64 18.26 1.48
CA ILE A 18 22.40 18.71 2.08
C ILE A 18 22.66 19.26 3.48
N GLU A 19 23.51 18.59 4.27
CA GLU A 19 23.91 19.04 5.61
C GLU A 19 24.72 20.36 5.57
N ALA A 20 25.49 20.58 4.51
CA ALA A 20 26.16 21.85 4.24
C ALA A 20 25.22 22.97 3.76
N GLY A 21 23.92 22.70 3.61
CA GLY A 21 22.91 23.66 3.15
C GLY A 21 22.86 23.84 1.63
N GLU A 22 23.54 22.97 0.87
CA GLU A 22 23.50 23.00 -0.59
C GLU A 22 22.26 22.28 -1.14
N SER A 23 21.71 22.80 -2.24
CA SER A 23 20.69 22.10 -3.01
C SER A 23 21.36 21.11 -3.97
N PHE A 24 21.26 19.81 -3.67
CA PHE A 24 21.83 18.74 -4.49
C PHE A 24 20.77 17.67 -4.85
N PRO A 25 20.70 17.20 -6.12
CA PRO A 25 19.80 16.10 -6.48
C PRO A 25 20.14 14.82 -5.70
N SER A 26 19.22 14.34 -4.86
CA SER A 26 19.45 13.19 -3.99
C SER A 26 18.72 11.91 -4.43
N LEU A 27 17.82 12.01 -5.41
CA LEU A 27 16.98 10.91 -5.87
C LEU A 27 17.06 10.76 -7.39
N THR A 28 17.28 9.52 -7.85
CA THR A 28 17.15 9.15 -9.26
C THR A 28 16.01 8.16 -9.42
N GLN A 29 15.02 8.48 -10.25
CA GLN A 29 13.93 7.55 -10.55
C GLN A 29 14.47 6.38 -11.39
N ILE A 30 14.30 5.15 -10.91
CA ILE A 30 14.77 3.94 -11.60
C ILE A 30 13.63 3.09 -12.15
N GLN A 31 12.39 3.35 -11.71
CA GLN A 31 11.20 2.64 -12.16
C GLN A 31 9.95 3.49 -11.98
N SER A 32 8.97 3.33 -12.86
CA SER A 32 7.59 3.76 -12.66
C SER A 32 6.65 2.72 -13.27
N ILE A 33 5.70 2.22 -12.49
CA ILE A 33 4.77 1.16 -12.91
C ILE A 33 3.34 1.58 -12.61
N SER A 34 2.41 1.37 -13.55
CA SER A 34 0.98 1.59 -13.34
C SER A 34 0.43 0.74 -12.20
N THR A 35 -0.37 1.35 -11.33
CA THR A 35 -1.10 0.65 -10.27
C THR A 35 -2.43 0.09 -10.73
N VAL A 36 -2.89 0.40 -11.95
CA VAL A 36 -4.14 -0.11 -12.52
C VAL A 36 -3.87 -0.92 -13.79
N PRO A 37 -4.80 -1.81 -14.21
CA PRO A 37 -4.68 -2.55 -15.47
C PRO A 37 -4.52 -1.62 -16.68
N GLU A 38 -3.87 -2.10 -17.74
CA GLU A 38 -3.59 -1.32 -18.96
C GLU A 38 -4.85 -0.77 -19.65
N GLY A 39 -5.98 -1.49 -19.53
CA GLY A 39 -7.28 -1.04 -20.06
C GLY A 39 -8.11 -0.16 -19.13
N PHE A 40 -7.67 0.08 -17.89
CA PHE A 40 -8.42 0.95 -16.98
C PHE A 40 -8.13 2.43 -17.28
N PRO A 41 -9.14 3.29 -17.50
CA PRO A 41 -8.88 4.69 -17.82
C PRO A 41 -8.29 5.42 -16.60
N SER A 42 -6.98 5.66 -16.64
CA SER A 42 -6.20 6.20 -15.51
C SER A 42 -6.73 7.53 -14.96
N MET A 43 -7.39 8.35 -15.79
CA MET A 43 -8.03 9.60 -15.38
C MET A 43 -9.13 9.44 -14.32
N TYR A 44 -9.72 8.24 -14.21
CA TYR A 44 -10.70 7.93 -13.17
C TYR A 44 -10.07 7.38 -11.89
N ASN A 45 -8.76 7.19 -11.83
CA ASN A 45 -8.08 6.68 -10.64
C ASN A 45 -7.24 7.76 -9.95
N THR A 46 -7.19 7.66 -8.62
CA THR A 46 -6.16 8.27 -7.78
C THR A 46 -5.64 7.21 -6.82
N CYS A 47 -4.35 7.21 -6.50
CA CYS A 47 -3.80 6.32 -5.46
C CYS A 47 -4.17 6.85 -4.07
N GLY A 48 -4.40 5.97 -3.09
CA GLY A 48 -4.59 6.33 -1.69
C GLY A 48 -3.33 6.05 -0.88
N ARG A 49 -3.40 5.02 -0.04
CA ARG A 49 -2.29 4.54 0.82
C ARG A 49 -1.30 3.71 0.01
N ILE A 50 -0.02 3.83 0.35
CA ILE A 50 1.05 2.88 0.02
C ILE A 50 1.71 2.37 1.31
N CYS A 51 2.07 1.09 1.38
CA CYS A 51 2.95 0.59 2.43
C CYS A 51 3.74 -0.64 1.95
N VAL A 52 4.80 -0.97 2.70
CA VAL A 52 5.47 -2.26 2.60
C VAL A 52 4.77 -3.23 3.55
N ASP A 53 4.64 -4.50 3.16
CA ASP A 53 4.14 -5.53 4.06
C ASP A 53 5.12 -5.80 5.22
N PRO A 54 4.68 -6.38 6.35
CA PRO A 54 5.55 -6.59 7.50
C PRO A 54 6.77 -7.48 7.25
N THR A 55 6.76 -8.29 6.18
CA THR A 55 7.91 -9.12 5.81
C THR A 55 8.92 -8.42 4.90
N GLY A 56 8.62 -7.20 4.44
CA GLY A 56 9.52 -6.45 3.57
C GLY A 56 9.56 -6.93 2.11
N ARG A 57 8.68 -7.84 1.70
CA ARG A 57 8.74 -8.50 0.37
C ARG A 57 7.77 -7.91 -0.65
N PHE A 58 6.77 -7.16 -0.21
CA PHE A 58 5.70 -6.65 -1.04
C PHE A 58 5.39 -5.18 -0.75
N VAL A 59 5.07 -4.43 -1.80
CA VAL A 59 4.52 -3.08 -1.73
C VAL A 59 3.05 -3.15 -2.13
N LEU A 60 2.18 -2.60 -1.29
CA LEU A 60 0.74 -2.57 -1.52
C LEU A 60 0.28 -1.13 -1.71
N VAL A 61 -0.63 -0.89 -2.65
CA VAL A 61 -1.15 0.44 -2.98
C VAL A 61 -2.65 0.39 -3.19
N SER A 62 -3.41 1.28 -2.54
CA SER A 62 -4.83 1.41 -2.80
C SER A 62 -5.12 2.33 -3.99
N ASN A 63 -6.12 1.95 -4.79
CA ASN A 63 -6.61 2.67 -5.94
C ASN A 63 -8.05 3.08 -5.68
N ARG A 64 -8.28 4.39 -5.59
CA ARG A 64 -9.56 4.98 -5.22
C ARG A 64 -10.62 4.91 -6.33
N GLY A 65 -10.22 4.79 -7.59
CA GLY A 65 -11.14 4.67 -8.72
C GLY A 65 -11.30 3.25 -9.26
N HIS A 66 -10.23 2.45 -9.21
CA HIS A 66 -10.28 1.02 -9.56
C HIS A 66 -10.73 0.14 -8.37
N ASP A 67 -11.10 0.74 -7.24
CA ASP A 67 -11.64 0.08 -6.04
C ASP A 67 -10.83 -1.13 -5.55
N SER A 68 -9.50 -1.04 -5.66
CA SER A 68 -8.60 -2.18 -5.45
C SER A 68 -7.37 -1.84 -4.64
N ILE A 69 -6.73 -2.87 -4.10
CA ILE A 69 -5.36 -2.83 -3.62
C ILE A 69 -4.50 -3.59 -4.63
N THR A 70 -3.51 -2.91 -5.20
CA THR A 70 -2.48 -3.51 -6.06
C THR A 70 -1.36 -4.03 -5.20
N VAL A 71 -0.87 -5.22 -5.51
CA VAL A 71 0.28 -5.82 -4.84
C VAL A 71 1.44 -5.92 -5.83
N PHE A 72 2.59 -5.43 -5.40
CA PHE A 72 3.86 -5.58 -6.08
C PHE A 72 4.82 -6.39 -5.21
N ARG A 73 5.61 -7.29 -5.81
CA ARG A 73 6.73 -7.98 -5.17
C ARG A 73 7.99 -7.16 -5.38
N ILE A 74 8.81 -7.03 -4.35
CA ILE A 74 10.16 -6.48 -4.42
C ILE A 74 11.07 -7.60 -4.95
N LEU A 75 11.69 -7.37 -6.12
CA LEU A 75 12.48 -8.39 -6.83
C LEU A 75 13.87 -8.59 -6.25
N ASN A 76 14.49 -7.51 -5.76
CA ASN A 76 15.86 -7.51 -5.27
C ASN A 76 15.98 -6.48 -4.14
N GLU A 77 16.54 -6.86 -3.01
CA GLU A 77 16.81 -5.95 -1.89
C GLU A 77 17.82 -4.86 -2.28
N ASN A 78 18.67 -5.10 -3.29
CA ASN A 78 19.73 -4.18 -3.69
C ASN A 78 19.24 -2.98 -4.51
N ASP A 79 18.17 -3.11 -5.29
CA ASP A 79 17.66 -2.01 -6.13
C ASP A 79 16.18 -1.69 -5.90
N GLY A 80 15.46 -2.47 -5.10
CA GLY A 80 14.07 -2.21 -4.71
C GLY A 80 13.08 -2.25 -5.87
N ARG A 81 13.47 -2.78 -7.06
CA ARG A 81 12.57 -2.83 -8.21
C ARG A 81 11.39 -3.73 -7.95
N LEU A 82 10.25 -3.30 -8.46
CA LEU A 82 8.96 -3.93 -8.25
C LEU A 82 8.54 -4.74 -9.48
N THR A 83 7.90 -5.87 -9.23
CA THR A 83 7.07 -6.57 -10.22
C THR A 83 5.64 -6.67 -9.72
N ARG A 84 4.65 -6.54 -10.60
CA ARG A 84 3.26 -6.62 -10.20
C ARG A 84 2.86 -8.07 -9.95
N VAL A 85 2.27 -8.34 -8.79
CA VAL A 85 1.65 -9.62 -8.46
C VAL A 85 0.20 -9.64 -8.97
N GLY A 86 -0.56 -8.59 -8.66
CA GLY A 86 -1.96 -8.49 -9.08
C GLY A 86 -2.72 -7.39 -8.38
N TRP A 87 -4.05 -7.47 -8.49
CA TRP A 87 -5.01 -6.53 -7.90
C TRP A 87 -6.05 -7.29 -7.11
N CYS A 88 -6.46 -6.75 -5.97
CA CYS A 88 -7.56 -7.29 -5.17
C CYS A 88 -8.65 -6.22 -5.03
N HIS A 89 -9.87 -6.50 -5.48
CA HIS A 89 -11.01 -5.61 -5.27
C HIS A 89 -11.34 -5.54 -3.77
N THR A 90 -11.53 -4.33 -3.25
CA THR A 90 -11.66 -4.06 -1.80
C THR A 90 -13.05 -4.33 -1.24
N ARG A 91 -13.98 -4.79 -2.09
CA ARG A 91 -15.40 -5.07 -1.78
C ARG A 91 -16.19 -3.84 -1.34
N GLY A 92 -15.62 -2.66 -1.48
CA GLY A 92 -16.29 -1.38 -1.36
C GLY A 92 -15.80 -0.41 -2.42
N ARG A 93 -16.02 0.88 -2.18
CA ARG A 93 -15.68 1.96 -3.11
C ARG A 93 -14.73 2.94 -2.46
N THR A 94 -13.79 3.46 -3.24
CA THR A 94 -12.81 4.46 -2.82
C THR A 94 -12.03 3.98 -1.59
N PRO A 95 -11.23 2.90 -1.70
CA PRO A 95 -10.38 2.43 -0.61
C PRO A 95 -9.31 3.48 -0.29
N ARG A 96 -9.66 4.41 0.60
CA ARG A 96 -8.84 5.58 0.90
C ARG A 96 -7.59 5.18 1.67
N HIS A 97 -7.71 4.15 2.50
CA HIS A 97 -6.66 3.70 3.38
C HIS A 97 -6.79 2.21 3.67
N PHE A 98 -5.69 1.59 4.08
CA PHE A 98 -5.67 0.25 4.65
C PHE A 98 -4.53 0.13 5.65
N ALA A 99 -4.60 -0.86 6.51
CA ALA A 99 -3.53 -1.21 7.44
C ALA A 99 -3.45 -2.72 7.61
N PHE A 100 -2.25 -3.22 7.88
CA PHE A 100 -2.07 -4.57 8.39
C PHE A 100 -2.40 -4.60 9.88
N ASP A 101 -2.86 -5.75 10.36
CA ASP A 101 -2.87 -6.04 11.79
C ASP A 101 -1.44 -6.28 12.32
N ASP A 102 -1.29 -6.35 13.64
CA ASP A 102 0.03 -6.51 14.27
C ASP A 102 0.71 -7.85 13.91
N SER A 103 -0.06 -8.88 13.52
CA SER A 103 0.53 -10.14 13.01
C SER A 103 0.99 -10.05 11.55
N GLY A 104 0.54 -9.05 10.81
CA GLY A 104 0.78 -8.91 9.37
C GLY A 104 0.01 -9.89 8.49
N ARG A 105 -0.87 -10.72 9.07
CA ARG A 105 -1.68 -11.69 8.33
C ARG A 105 -2.94 -11.07 7.77
N TYR A 106 -3.52 -10.08 8.44
CA TYR A 106 -4.78 -9.48 8.05
C TYR A 106 -4.56 -8.06 7.55
N LEU A 107 -5.22 -7.72 6.46
CA LEU A 107 -5.30 -6.38 5.92
C LEU A 107 -6.73 -5.88 6.06
N ILE A 108 -6.87 -4.69 6.64
CA ILE A 108 -8.15 -4.03 6.87
C ILE A 108 -8.22 -2.84 5.91
N ALA A 109 -9.22 -2.79 5.03
CA ALA A 109 -9.41 -1.74 4.04
C ALA A 109 -10.58 -0.82 4.41
N ALA A 110 -10.35 0.48 4.40
CA ALA A 110 -11.37 1.51 4.63
C ALA A 110 -11.91 2.01 3.28
N ASN A 111 -13.14 1.62 2.98
CA ASN A 111 -13.84 1.97 1.75
C ASN A 111 -14.75 3.17 2.00
N GLN A 112 -14.23 4.35 1.69
CA GLN A 112 -14.83 5.62 2.08
C GLN A 112 -16.24 5.81 1.50
N ASP A 113 -16.40 5.59 0.20
CA ASP A 113 -17.61 5.99 -0.52
C ASP A 113 -18.72 4.91 -0.44
N SER A 114 -18.39 3.73 0.09
CA SER A 114 -19.35 2.67 0.38
C SER A 114 -19.68 2.52 1.86
N ASN A 115 -19.18 3.40 2.74
CA ASN A 115 -19.39 3.33 4.18
C ASN A 115 -19.06 1.94 4.76
N SER A 116 -17.93 1.35 4.34
CA SER A 116 -17.57 0.00 4.78
C SER A 116 -16.09 -0.15 5.11
N ILE A 117 -15.83 -1.08 6.04
CA ILE A 117 -14.51 -1.67 6.26
C ILE A 117 -14.57 -3.13 5.85
N SER A 118 -13.58 -3.60 5.09
CA SER A 118 -13.47 -4.99 4.64
C SER A 118 -12.16 -5.62 5.09
N VAL A 119 -12.20 -6.88 5.51
CA VAL A 119 -11.02 -7.59 6.05
C VAL A 119 -10.55 -8.67 5.08
N PHE A 120 -9.24 -8.70 4.83
CA PHE A 120 -8.56 -9.61 3.91
C PHE A 120 -7.48 -10.41 4.64
N ASP A 121 -7.36 -11.68 4.30
CA ASP A 121 -6.23 -12.54 4.64
C ASP A 121 -5.13 -12.29 3.59
N PHE A 122 -3.95 -11.90 4.06
CA PHE A 122 -2.75 -11.67 3.26
C PHE A 122 -1.84 -12.89 3.35
N ASN A 123 -1.48 -13.45 2.20
CA ASN A 123 -0.54 -14.55 2.13
C ASN A 123 0.89 -14.01 1.89
N PRO A 124 1.78 -14.02 2.90
CA PRO A 124 3.11 -13.43 2.78
C PRO A 124 4.06 -14.24 1.90
N SER A 125 3.70 -15.44 1.43
CA SER A 125 4.55 -16.22 0.51
C SER A 125 4.38 -15.78 -0.95
N ASN A 126 3.19 -15.33 -1.32
CA ASN A 126 2.86 -14.97 -2.71
C ASN A 126 2.29 -13.56 -2.88
N GLY A 127 1.94 -12.86 -1.80
CA GLY A 127 1.40 -11.50 -1.81
C GLY A 127 -0.10 -11.43 -2.13
N LEU A 128 -0.80 -12.55 -2.19
CA LEU A 128 -2.23 -12.54 -2.54
C LEU A 128 -3.09 -12.13 -1.34
N LEU A 129 -4.13 -11.36 -1.63
CA LEU A 129 -5.17 -10.96 -0.69
C LEU A 129 -6.45 -11.74 -0.98
N ARG A 130 -7.03 -12.33 0.06
CA ARG A 130 -8.31 -13.04 0.01
C ARG A 130 -9.29 -12.41 0.98
N HIS A 131 -10.45 -11.96 0.50
CA HIS A 131 -11.50 -11.46 1.38
C HIS A 131 -11.90 -12.55 2.38
N THR A 132 -12.01 -12.17 3.65
CA THR A 132 -12.32 -13.10 4.74
C THR A 132 -13.82 -13.39 4.87
N GLY A 133 -14.67 -12.65 4.17
CA GLY A 133 -16.13 -12.64 4.38
C GLY A 133 -16.59 -11.65 5.45
N ASN A 134 -15.66 -10.94 6.12
CA ASN A 134 -15.99 -9.96 7.14
C ASN A 134 -16.00 -8.54 6.56
N ASP A 135 -17.15 -7.90 6.66
CA ASP A 135 -17.38 -6.52 6.30
C ASP A 135 -18.14 -5.81 7.44
N TYR A 136 -17.84 -4.55 7.66
CA TYR A 136 -18.41 -3.75 8.74
C TYR A 136 -18.92 -2.43 8.19
N VAL A 137 -20.11 -2.02 8.60
CA VAL A 137 -20.66 -0.70 8.24
C VAL A 137 -19.99 0.34 9.13
N VAL A 138 -19.27 1.25 8.49
CA VAL A 138 -18.65 2.40 9.15
C VAL A 138 -18.92 3.61 8.26
N PRO A 139 -19.54 4.69 8.75
CA PRO A 139 -19.75 5.87 7.91
C PRO A 139 -18.42 6.50 7.46
N SER A 140 -18.24 6.62 6.14
CA SER A 140 -17.12 7.30 5.45
C SER A 140 -15.73 7.09 6.07
N PRO A 141 -15.25 5.84 6.23
CA PRO A 141 -13.99 5.56 6.90
C PRO A 141 -12.83 6.10 6.06
N ASN A 142 -11.96 6.89 6.70
CA ASN A 142 -10.85 7.56 6.01
C ASN A 142 -9.49 6.94 6.33
N PHE A 143 -9.23 6.61 7.60
CA PHE A 143 -7.95 6.12 8.09
C PHE A 143 -8.15 4.92 9.00
N ILE A 144 -7.18 4.01 9.00
CA ILE A 144 -7.13 2.85 9.90
C ILE A 144 -5.80 2.90 10.63
N CYS A 145 -5.85 2.83 11.95
CA CYS A 145 -4.70 2.61 12.81
C CYS A 145 -4.97 1.32 13.61
N VAL A 146 -4.05 0.37 13.54
CA VAL A 146 -4.14 -0.86 14.33
C VAL A 146 -3.18 -0.77 15.50
N LYS A 147 -3.65 -1.15 16.69
CA LYS A 147 -2.84 -1.23 17.89
C LYS A 147 -3.39 -2.33 18.79
N THR A 148 -2.59 -3.35 19.07
CA THR A 148 -2.92 -4.31 20.13
C THR A 148 -2.73 -3.64 21.49
N PRO A 149 -3.74 -3.66 22.39
CA PRO A 149 -3.58 -3.17 23.75
C PRO A 149 -2.57 -4.05 24.51
N ALA A 150 -1.82 -3.44 25.44
CA ALA A 150 -1.01 -4.20 26.38
C ALA A 150 -1.96 -5.01 27.27
N VAL A 151 -1.88 -6.34 27.23
CA VAL A 151 -2.64 -7.19 28.14
C VAL A 151 -1.88 -7.21 29.46
N GLU A 152 -2.35 -6.48 30.46
CA GLU A 152 -1.93 -6.70 31.84
C GLU A 152 -2.69 -7.93 32.36
N PHE A 153 -1.95 -9.02 32.57
CA PHE A 153 -2.47 -10.13 33.36
C PHE A 153 -2.35 -9.72 34.83
N GLU A 154 -3.48 -9.43 35.49
CA GLU A 154 -3.52 -9.42 36.94
C GLU A 154 -3.10 -10.80 37.46
N LYS A 155 -2.16 -10.81 38.41
CA LYS A 155 -1.67 -12.02 39.09
C LYS A 155 -2.69 -12.57 40.08
#